data_AF-A0A5K4F726-F1
#
_entry.id   AF-A0A5K4F726-F1
#
_cell.length_a   1.000
_cell.length_b   1.000
_cell.length_c   1.000
_cell.angle_alpha   90.00
_cell.angle_beta   90.00
_cell.angle_gamma   90.00
#
_symmetry.space_group_name_H-M   'P 1'
#
loop_
_entity.id
_entity.type
_entity.pdbx_description
1 polymer ?
#
loop_
_entity_poly.entity_id
_entity_poly.type
_entity_poly.pdbx_seq_one_letter_code
_entity_poly.pdbx_strand_id
1 'polypeptide(L)' 'MGSATNLKMMYTTSLTNLMHKSGVTKVFELRELEDLSDEWLKENLERTA' A
#
# COMPACT_ATOMS: atom_id res chain seq x y z
N MET A 1 -20.14 7.74 -12.57
CA MET A 1 -19.55 6.64 -11.77
C MET A 1 -18.07 6.97 -11.55
N GLY A 2 -17.54 6.68 -10.36
CA GLY A 2 -16.42 7.40 -9.75
C GLY A 2 -15.15 7.53 -10.59
N SER A 3 -14.64 8.77 -10.69
CA SER A 3 -13.31 9.06 -11.25
C SER A 3 -12.23 8.29 -10.49
N ALA A 4 -11.14 7.91 -11.16
CA ALA A 4 -9.96 7.28 -10.55
C ALA A 4 -9.45 8.03 -9.32
N THR A 5 -9.58 9.36 -9.30
CA THR A 5 -9.26 10.21 -8.14
C THR A 5 -10.14 9.91 -6.93
N ASN A 6 -11.46 9.75 -7.12
CA ASN A 6 -12.39 9.44 -6.02
C ASN A 6 -12.12 8.05 -5.45
N LEU A 7 -11.80 7.09 -6.32
CA LEU A 7 -11.43 5.75 -5.90
C LEU A 7 -10.13 5.76 -5.08
N LYS A 8 -9.10 6.49 -5.56
CA LYS A 8 -7.84 6.65 -4.82
C LYS A 8 -8.07 7.25 -3.44
N MET A 9 -8.84 8.33 -3.34
CA MET A 9 -9.18 8.95 -2.05
C MET A 9 -9.88 7.97 -1.10
N MET A 10 -10.86 7.21 -1.60
CA MET A 10 -11.59 6.23 -0.79
C MET A 10 -10.66 5.16 -0.19
N TYR A 11 -9.73 4.63 -1.00
CA TYR A 11 -8.74 3.65 -0.52
C TYR A 11 -7.77 4.27 0.47
N THR A 12 -7.24 5.47 0.19
CA THR A 12 -6.33 6.17 1.10
C THR A 12 -6.97 6.44 2.46
N THR A 13 -8.24 6.87 2.49
CA THR A 13 -8.96 7.09 3.76
C THR A 13 -9.18 5.78 4.52
N SER A 14 -9.47 4.69 3.81
CA SER A 14 -9.74 3.38 4.44
C SER A 14 -8.47 2.69 4.93
N LEU A 15 -7.33 2.94 4.29
CA LEU A 15 -6.03 2.33 4.59
C LEU A 15 -5.60 2.57 6.04
N THR A 16 -5.78 3.78 6.56
CA THR A 16 -5.41 4.11 7.95
C THR A 16 -6.14 3.22 8.97
N ASN A 17 -7.43 2.98 8.77
CA ASN A 17 -8.22 2.11 9.65
C ASN A 17 -7.77 0.65 9.54
N LEU A 18 -7.44 0.20 8.33
CA LEU A 18 -6.90 -1.13 8.09
C LEU A 18 -5.56 -1.33 8.80
N MET A 19 -4.63 -0.38 8.69
CA MET A 19 -3.33 -0.41 9.36
C MET A 19 -3.50 -0.55 10.88
N HIS A 20 -4.35 0.29 11.47
CA HIS A 20 -4.61 0.26 12.91
C HIS A 20 -5.21 -1.08 13.37
N LYS A 21 -6.16 -1.64 12.62
CA LYS A 21 -6.83 -2.90 13.00
C LYS A 21 -5.98 -4.15 12.78
N SER A 22 -5.12 -4.13 11.77
CA SER A 22 -4.28 -5.29 11.41
C SER A 22 -2.96 -5.35 12.16
N GLY A 23 -2.53 -4.25 12.79
CA GLY A 23 -1.25 -4.17 13.49
C GLY A 23 -0.03 -4.17 12.56
N VAL A 24 -0.24 -3.96 11.26
CA VAL A 24 0.83 -3.94 10.26
C VAL A 24 1.64 -2.65 10.42
N THR A 25 2.96 -2.78 10.48
CA THR A 25 3.89 -1.66 10.73
C THR A 25 4.63 -1.17 9.48
N LYS A 26 4.66 -1.98 8.42
CA LYS A 26 5.27 -1.65 7.13
C LYS A 26 4.20 -1.63 6.05
N VAL A 27 4.08 -0.50 5.36
CA VAL A 27 3.10 -0.30 4.27
C VAL A 27 3.84 0.26 3.07
N PHE A 28 3.62 -0.35 1.91
CA PHE A 28 4.24 0.02 0.65
C PHE A 28 3.16 0.33 -0.38
N GLU A 29 3.34 1.40 -1.15
CA GLU A 29 2.45 1.78 -2.26
C GLU A 29 3.11 1.35 -3.57
N LEU A 30 2.42 0.51 -4.34
CA LEU A 30 2.79 0.16 -5.71
C LEU A 30 2.10 1.13 -6.66
N ARG A 31 2.80 1.54 -7.73
CA ARG A 31 2.21 2.36 -8.80
C ARG A 31 1.54 1.48 -9.83
N GLU A 32 2.21 0.41 -10.23
CA GLU A 32 1.73 -0.60 -11.16
C GLU A 32 1.86 -2.00 -10.53
N LEU A 33 1.06 -2.96 -10.97
CA LEU A 33 1.08 -4.31 -10.39
C LEU A 33 2.34 -5.09 -10.79
N GLU A 34 2.91 -4.75 -11.94
CA GLU A 34 4.15 -5.31 -12.47
C GLU A 34 5.36 -4.99 -11.59
N ASP A 35 5.29 -3.96 -10.75
CA ASP A 35 6.32 -3.62 -9.78
C ASP A 35 6.36 -4.59 -8.59
N LEU A 36 5.32 -5.43 -8.41
CA LEU A 36 5.27 -6.42 -7.33
C LEU A 36 6.01 -7.69 -7.72
N SER A 37 7.28 -7.79 -7.30
CA SER A 37 8.10 -8.99 -7.39
C SER A 37 8.60 -9.45 -6.02
N ASP A 38 9.09 -10.69 -5.96
CA ASP A 38 9.71 -11.25 -4.75
C ASP A 38 10.95 -10.44 -4.34
N GLU A 39 11.75 -10.01 -5.31
CA GLU A 39 12.93 -9.17 -5.09
C GLU A 39 12.53 -7.81 -4.51
N TRP A 40 11.55 -7.15 -5.12
CA TRP A 40 11.03 -5.87 -4.65
C TRP A 40 10.51 -5.97 -3.22
N LEU A 41 9.76 -7.03 -2.91
CA LEU A 41 9.21 -7.24 -1.57
C LEU A 41 10.32 -7.43 -0.54
N LYS A 42 11.33 -8.26 -0.83
CA LYS A 42 12.49 -8.48 0.05
C LYS A 42 13.25 -7.18 0.30
N GLU A 43 13.57 -6.42 -0.74
CA GLU A 43 14.27 -5.13 -0.61
C GLU A 43 13.50 -4.14 0.27
N ASN A 44 12.18 -4.07 0.11
CA ASN A 44 11.34 -3.19 0.91
C ASN A 44 11.21 -3.66 2.37
N LEU A 45 11.19 -4.97 2.60
CA LEU A 45 11.17 -5.54 3.96
C LEU A 45 12.52 -5.40 4.67
N GLU A 46 13.63 -5.48 3.96
CA GLU A 46 14.98 -5.34 4.49
C GLU A 46 15.35 -3.87 4.76
N ARG A 47 14.75 -2.92 4.04
CA ARG A 47 14.83 -1.50 4.40
C ARG A 47 14.18 -1.28 5.78
N THR A 48 15.01 -1.21 6.81
CA THR A 48 14.65 -0.61 8.10
C THR A 48 14.60 0.91 7.98
N ALA A 49 13.62 1.51 8.65
CA ALA A 49 13.53 2.96 8.84
C ALA A 49 14.70 3.47 9.71
#